data_AF-A0A9Y2L2T5-F1
#
_entry.id   AF-A0A9Y2L2T5-F1
#
_cell.length_a   1.000
_cell.length_b   1.000
_cell.length_c   1.000
_cell.angle_alpha   90.00
_cell.angle_beta   90.00
_cell.angle_gamma   90.00
#
_symmetry.space_group_name_H-M   'P 1'
#
loop_
_entity.id
_entity.type
_entity.pdbx_description
1 polymer ?
#
loop_
_entity_poly.entity_id
_entity_poly.type
_entity_poly.pdbx_seq_one_letter_code
_entity_poly.pdbx_strand_id
1 'polypeptide(L)'
;MEITFHLNGEEVTLSGVSPTTTLLDWLREDRYLTGTKEGCNEGDCGACSVMVTDDRGAKALNACLLFLPQLNGKAIRTVEGVSGPDGELHPVQQAMITHHGSQCGFCTPGFVMSMVTAHNNGAKDHDVQLAGNLCRCTGYAPIIRAAEAVEDMPVPAWVAKDAAVREPAPAAQNHTPYAPRSSDELAAAYVQNPQAVLIAGATDVALWVTKGLRDLEDVIFLEGCTDLKQIEISDDQVRLGAMVDMNAMRAAIAPLHPSYGEMIRRYASQQVRGAATLGGNIANGSPIGDNPPALIALGATLHLRQGDTRRSLPLEDFFVAYGKQDRLPGEFVEAVSFARQPDSLRCYKLSKRFDQDISAVLGAFNVTIVNGTVTGARIAFGGMAATPKRASHVEAALLGQPWTPATVRAAQAEFDKDFTPMSDMRASARYRLETARNLLARYYAELNGDTVSVLEVVL
;
A
#
# COMPACT_ATOMS: atom_id res chain seq x y z
N MET A 1 -5.82 -25.57 9.89
CA MET A 1 -5.98 -25.39 8.44
C MET A 1 -4.85 -26.15 7.75
N GLU A 2 -5.12 -26.80 6.63
CA GLU A 2 -4.09 -27.31 5.74
C GLU A 2 -3.88 -26.29 4.62
N ILE A 3 -2.63 -25.98 4.29
CA ILE A 3 -2.27 -25.07 3.20
C ILE A 3 -1.22 -25.72 2.30
N THR A 4 -1.33 -25.47 1.00
CA THR A 4 -0.39 -25.97 -0.01
C THR A 4 0.10 -24.84 -0.89
N PHE A 5 1.40 -24.77 -1.14
CA PHE A 5 2.04 -23.78 -2.00
C PHE A 5 3.32 -24.34 -2.62
N HIS A 6 3.86 -23.69 -3.66
CA HIS A 6 5.20 -24.00 -4.15
C HIS A 6 6.25 -23.14 -3.45
N LEU A 7 7.34 -23.75 -3.00
CA LEU A 7 8.52 -23.06 -2.46
C LEU A 7 9.74 -23.43 -3.30
N ASN A 8 10.31 -22.44 -4.00
CA ASN A 8 11.46 -22.62 -4.89
C ASN A 8 11.25 -23.75 -5.93
N GLY A 9 10.01 -23.93 -6.40
CA GLY A 9 9.62 -24.97 -7.35
C GLY A 9 9.19 -26.31 -6.75
N GLU A 10 9.30 -26.50 -5.44
CA GLU A 10 8.84 -27.70 -4.74
C GLU A 10 7.48 -27.50 -4.07
N GLU A 11 6.58 -28.46 -4.18
CA GLU A 11 5.30 -28.42 -3.46
C GLU A 11 5.51 -28.64 -1.95
N VAL A 12 4.88 -27.80 -1.15
CA VAL A 12 4.90 -27.84 0.30
C VAL A 12 3.47 -27.83 0.81
N THR A 13 3.10 -28.85 1.60
CA THR A 13 1.84 -28.91 2.35
C THR A 13 2.12 -28.80 3.84
N LEU A 14 1.44 -27.87 4.51
CA LEU A 14 1.54 -27.65 5.94
C LEU A 14 0.20 -27.89 6.61
N SER A 15 0.21 -28.60 7.74
CA SER A 15 -0.95 -28.80 8.61
C SER A 15 -0.61 -28.37 10.04
N GLY A 16 -1.62 -27.88 10.77
CA GLY A 16 -1.45 -27.51 12.19
C GLY A 16 -0.60 -26.27 12.46
N VAL A 17 -0.27 -25.46 11.45
CA VAL A 17 0.46 -24.19 11.64
C VAL A 17 -0.43 -23.15 12.31
N SER A 18 0.16 -22.33 13.18
CA SER A 18 -0.52 -21.17 13.76
C SER A 18 -0.92 -20.19 12.64
N PRO A 19 -2.12 -19.59 12.69
CA PRO A 19 -2.57 -18.66 11.66
C PRO A 19 -1.69 -17.40 11.58
N THR A 20 -0.99 -17.05 12.66
CA THR A 20 -0.12 -15.86 12.75
C THR A 20 1.36 -16.16 12.61
N THR A 21 1.75 -17.41 12.29
CA THR A 21 3.15 -17.69 11.94
C THR A 21 3.52 -16.92 10.68
N THR A 22 4.56 -16.08 10.77
CA THR A 22 5.06 -15.35 9.61
C THR A 22 5.85 -16.28 8.68
N LEU A 23 5.84 -15.97 7.38
CA LEU A 23 6.65 -16.69 6.40
C LEU A 23 8.14 -16.60 6.76
N LEU A 24 8.59 -15.46 7.29
CA LEU A 24 9.98 -15.27 7.68
C LEU A 24 10.40 -16.27 8.77
N ASP A 25 9.61 -16.38 9.83
CA ASP A 25 9.92 -17.26 10.96
C ASP A 25 9.91 -18.71 10.50
N TRP A 26 8.87 -19.13 9.76
CA TRP A 26 8.77 -20.49 9.25
C TRP A 26 9.92 -20.87 8.30
N LEU A 27 10.34 -19.97 7.40
CA LEU A 27 11.47 -20.21 6.51
C LEU A 27 12.77 -20.45 7.31
N ARG A 28 12.99 -19.67 8.36
CA ARG A 28 14.25 -19.64 9.09
C ARG A 28 14.34 -20.70 10.19
N GLU A 29 13.26 -20.87 10.94
CA GLU A 29 13.21 -21.69 12.16
C GLU A 29 12.78 -23.12 11.86
N ASP A 30 11.82 -23.31 10.96
CA ASP A 30 11.28 -24.65 10.66
C ASP A 30 11.95 -25.28 9.42
N ARG A 31 12.19 -24.48 8.37
CA ARG A 31 12.78 -24.96 7.10
C ARG A 31 14.30 -24.78 7.01
N TYR A 32 14.90 -24.00 7.90
CA TYR A 32 16.33 -23.68 7.89
C TYR A 32 16.82 -23.06 6.55
N LEU A 33 15.92 -22.40 5.81
CA LEU A 33 16.23 -21.55 4.66
C LEU A 33 16.68 -20.19 5.17
N THR A 34 17.96 -20.13 5.55
CA THR A 34 18.52 -19.01 6.32
C THR A 34 18.91 -17.79 5.48
N GLY A 35 18.73 -17.83 4.15
CA GLY A 35 19.08 -16.78 3.20
C GLY A 35 18.19 -15.55 3.31
N THR A 36 16.88 -15.73 3.50
CA THR A 36 15.96 -14.62 3.83
C THR A 36 16.27 -14.07 5.23
N LYS A 37 16.53 -12.76 5.33
CA LYS A 37 17.08 -12.14 6.55
C LYS A 37 16.04 -11.31 7.30
N GLU A 38 16.12 -11.36 8.63
CA GLU A 38 15.43 -10.40 9.48
C GLU A 38 16.34 -9.18 9.73
N GLY A 39 15.96 -8.01 9.23
CA GLY A 39 16.65 -6.75 9.54
C GLY A 39 15.85 -5.79 10.43
N CYS A 40 14.53 -5.98 10.52
CA CYS A 40 13.64 -5.09 11.31
C CYS A 40 12.40 -5.79 11.84
N ASN A 41 11.85 -6.79 11.13
CA ASN A 41 10.57 -7.44 11.44
C ASN A 41 9.36 -6.46 11.52
N GLU A 42 9.38 -5.41 10.67
CA GLU A 42 8.36 -4.35 10.61
C GLU A 42 8.03 -3.91 9.16
N GLY A 43 8.63 -4.58 8.16
CA GLY A 43 8.43 -4.27 6.74
C GLY A 43 9.25 -3.11 6.16
N ASP A 44 10.06 -2.43 6.98
CA ASP A 44 10.77 -1.21 6.55
C ASP A 44 12.04 -1.47 5.73
N CYS A 45 12.81 -2.52 6.01
CA CYS A 45 14.15 -2.65 5.43
C CYS A 45 14.28 -3.51 4.18
N GLY A 46 13.27 -4.32 3.85
CA GLY A 46 13.27 -5.22 2.68
C GLY A 46 14.30 -6.36 2.74
N ALA A 47 15.03 -6.55 3.85
CA ALA A 47 16.00 -7.64 4.00
C ALA A 47 15.36 -9.04 3.89
N CYS A 48 14.06 -9.13 4.15
CA CYS A 48 13.23 -10.32 4.04
C CYS A 48 12.42 -10.39 2.74
N SER A 49 12.80 -9.62 1.70
CA SER A 49 12.07 -9.63 0.43
C SER A 49 12.09 -11.02 -0.19
N VAL A 50 10.92 -11.48 -0.64
CA VAL A 50 10.69 -12.72 -1.38
C VAL A 50 9.83 -12.41 -2.60
N MET A 51 9.84 -13.28 -3.61
CA MET A 51 8.92 -13.17 -4.75
C MET A 51 7.75 -14.11 -4.51
N VAL A 52 6.53 -13.59 -4.59
CA VAL A 52 5.29 -14.38 -4.49
C VAL A 52 4.51 -14.20 -5.79
N THR A 53 4.18 -15.32 -6.43
CA THR A 53 3.43 -15.35 -7.68
C THR A 53 2.05 -15.95 -7.45
N ASP A 54 1.02 -15.21 -7.85
CA ASP A 54 -0.36 -15.68 -7.92
C ASP A 54 -0.92 -15.55 -9.36
N ASP A 55 -2.22 -15.71 -9.50
CA ASP A 55 -2.95 -15.58 -10.77
C ASP A 55 -2.83 -14.19 -11.42
N ARG A 56 -2.43 -13.17 -10.65
CA ARG A 56 -2.20 -11.79 -11.13
C ARG A 56 -0.73 -11.50 -11.41
N GLY A 57 0.15 -12.48 -11.25
CA GLY A 57 1.58 -12.38 -11.55
C GLY A 57 2.49 -12.28 -10.32
N ALA A 58 3.78 -12.04 -10.57
CA ALA A 58 4.81 -12.04 -9.54
C ALA A 58 4.90 -10.68 -8.82
N LYS A 59 5.03 -10.71 -7.50
CA LYS A 59 5.17 -9.55 -6.62
C LYS A 59 6.33 -9.75 -5.65
N ALA A 60 7.18 -8.74 -5.50
CA ALA A 60 8.13 -8.69 -4.38
C ALA A 60 7.33 -8.35 -3.12
N LEU A 61 7.46 -9.14 -2.05
CA LEU A 61 6.75 -8.93 -0.78
C LEU A 61 7.71 -9.13 0.41
N ASN A 62 7.36 -8.58 1.57
CA ASN A 62 8.15 -8.71 2.81
C ASN A 62 7.71 -9.96 3.59
N ALA A 63 8.55 -10.98 3.71
CA ALA A 63 8.19 -12.23 4.39
C ALA A 63 7.80 -12.04 5.87
N CYS A 64 8.31 -11.01 6.56
CA CYS A 64 7.94 -10.70 7.95
C CYS A 64 6.50 -10.20 8.11
N LEU A 65 5.85 -9.74 7.04
CA LEU A 65 4.48 -9.24 7.07
C LEU A 65 3.47 -10.23 6.47
N LEU A 66 3.93 -11.39 5.99
CA LEU A 66 3.08 -12.41 5.39
C LEU A 66 2.86 -13.53 6.40
N PHE A 67 1.61 -13.82 6.70
CA PHE A 67 1.24 -15.02 7.43
C PHE A 67 1.09 -16.21 6.48
N LEU A 68 1.47 -17.41 6.94
CA LEU A 68 1.44 -18.62 6.12
C LEU A 68 0.08 -18.87 5.42
N PRO A 69 -1.10 -18.67 6.04
CA PRO A 69 -2.38 -18.88 5.36
C PRO A 69 -2.59 -18.02 4.11
N GLN A 70 -1.98 -16.84 4.02
CA GLN A 70 -2.08 -15.97 2.84
C GLN A 70 -1.39 -16.57 1.61
N LEU A 71 -0.54 -17.57 1.79
CA LEU A 71 0.29 -18.17 0.73
C LEU A 71 -0.34 -19.39 0.08
N ASN A 72 -1.48 -19.86 0.60
CA ASN A 72 -2.18 -21.02 0.05
C ASN A 72 -2.48 -20.82 -1.46
N GLY A 73 -2.10 -21.80 -2.27
CA GLY A 73 -2.24 -21.80 -3.73
C GLY A 73 -1.20 -20.96 -4.49
N LYS A 74 -0.27 -20.29 -3.81
CA LYS A 74 0.72 -19.39 -4.45
C LYS A 74 2.06 -20.11 -4.70
N ALA A 75 2.92 -19.49 -5.50
CA ALA A 75 4.33 -19.87 -5.63
C ALA A 75 5.22 -18.84 -4.95
N ILE A 76 6.19 -19.30 -4.17
CA ILE A 76 7.11 -18.48 -3.39
C ILE A 76 8.53 -18.81 -3.82
N ARG A 77 9.28 -17.78 -4.22
CA ARG A 77 10.73 -17.88 -4.45
C ARG A 77 11.47 -17.06 -3.42
N THR A 78 12.48 -17.70 -2.83
CA THR A 78 13.43 -17.13 -1.86
C THR A 78 14.80 -16.99 -2.54
N VAL A 79 15.77 -16.37 -1.87
CA VAL A 79 17.11 -16.14 -2.45
C VAL A 79 17.81 -17.46 -2.80
N GLU A 80 17.55 -18.51 -2.04
CA GLU A 80 18.07 -19.86 -2.24
C GLU A 80 17.56 -20.50 -3.53
N GLY A 81 16.37 -20.10 -3.97
CA GLY A 81 15.75 -20.58 -5.21
C GLY A 81 16.09 -19.75 -6.44
N VAL A 82 16.95 -18.73 -6.36
CA VAL A 82 17.19 -17.84 -7.53
C VAL A 82 18.08 -18.49 -8.60
N SER A 83 19.07 -19.27 -8.18
CA SER A 83 20.00 -19.95 -9.09
C SER A 83 19.32 -21.10 -9.82
N GLY A 84 19.82 -21.43 -11.02
CA GLY A 84 19.33 -22.52 -11.84
C GLY A 84 19.58 -23.89 -11.21
N PRO A 85 18.88 -24.94 -11.69
CA PRO A 85 19.03 -26.31 -11.17
C PRO A 85 20.47 -26.85 -11.24
N ASP A 86 21.26 -26.41 -12.21
CA ASP A 86 22.67 -26.82 -12.38
C ASP A 86 23.65 -25.82 -11.73
N GLY A 87 23.13 -24.87 -10.96
CA GLY A 87 23.91 -23.88 -10.20
C GLY A 87 24.18 -22.58 -10.95
N GLU A 88 23.56 -22.34 -12.10
CA GLU A 88 23.75 -21.10 -12.85
C GLU A 88 23.23 -19.89 -12.07
N LEU A 89 24.00 -18.82 -12.05
CA LEU A 89 23.56 -17.57 -11.46
C LEU A 89 22.48 -16.92 -12.31
N HIS A 90 21.45 -16.38 -11.67
CA HIS A 90 20.54 -15.45 -12.32
C HIS A 90 21.31 -14.20 -12.77
N PRO A 91 20.95 -13.54 -13.90
CA PRO A 91 21.60 -12.31 -14.36
C PRO A 91 21.79 -11.26 -13.26
N VAL A 92 20.76 -11.03 -12.44
CA VAL A 92 20.81 -10.16 -11.25
C VAL A 92 21.94 -10.54 -10.26
N GLN A 93 22.11 -11.82 -9.93
CA GLN A 93 23.17 -12.27 -9.02
C GLN A 93 24.55 -11.97 -9.62
N GLN A 94 24.73 -12.27 -10.91
CA GLN A 94 25.98 -11.99 -11.61
C GLN A 94 26.28 -10.49 -11.69
N ALA A 95 25.27 -9.66 -12.01
CA ALA A 95 25.43 -8.21 -12.07
C ALA A 95 25.78 -7.61 -10.71
N MET A 96 25.19 -8.11 -9.61
CA MET A 96 25.53 -7.68 -8.25
C MET A 96 26.99 -7.95 -7.90
N ILE A 97 27.56 -9.07 -8.36
CA ILE A 97 28.99 -9.37 -8.22
C ILE A 97 29.82 -8.39 -9.06
N THR A 98 29.51 -8.28 -10.36
CA THR A 98 30.27 -7.48 -11.33
C THR A 98 30.31 -5.99 -10.96
N HIS A 99 29.21 -5.42 -10.48
CA HIS A 99 29.11 -3.99 -10.19
C HIS A 99 29.40 -3.62 -8.73
N HIS A 100 29.85 -4.59 -7.92
CA HIS A 100 30.11 -4.43 -6.49
C HIS A 100 28.86 -3.96 -5.71
N GLY A 101 27.70 -4.52 -6.05
CA GLY A 101 26.41 -4.22 -5.42
C GLY A 101 26.28 -4.69 -3.97
N SER A 102 27.34 -5.23 -3.38
CA SER A 102 27.36 -5.75 -2.01
C SER A 102 28.67 -5.39 -1.30
N GLN A 103 28.59 -5.15 0.02
CA GLN A 103 29.75 -5.05 0.91
C GLN A 103 29.61 -6.03 2.08
N CYS A 104 28.80 -5.72 3.10
CA CYS A 104 28.59 -6.62 4.24
C CYS A 104 27.73 -7.86 3.90
N GLY A 105 27.01 -7.83 2.78
CA GLY A 105 26.18 -8.94 2.30
C GLY A 105 24.80 -9.09 2.95
N PHE A 106 24.52 -8.40 4.07
CA PHE A 106 23.30 -8.65 4.84
C PHE A 106 22.00 -8.29 4.09
N CYS A 107 21.97 -7.14 3.42
CA CYS A 107 20.81 -6.69 2.64
C CYS A 107 20.73 -7.35 1.25
N THR A 108 21.81 -8.00 0.80
CA THR A 108 21.96 -8.49 -0.56
C THR A 108 20.87 -9.49 -0.96
N PRO A 109 20.45 -10.46 -0.12
CA PRO A 109 19.31 -11.32 -0.44
C PRO A 109 18.04 -10.56 -0.78
N GLY A 110 17.69 -9.58 0.06
CA GLY A 110 16.50 -8.75 -0.15
C GLY A 110 16.57 -7.96 -1.45
N PHE A 111 17.71 -7.32 -1.74
CA PHE A 111 17.91 -6.62 -3.01
C PHE A 111 17.80 -7.56 -4.21
N VAL A 112 18.47 -8.71 -4.18
CA VAL A 112 18.43 -9.70 -5.26
C VAL A 112 16.99 -10.13 -5.52
N MET A 113 16.20 -10.42 -4.49
CA MET A 113 14.80 -10.82 -4.68
C MET A 113 13.93 -9.71 -5.27
N SER A 114 14.11 -8.45 -4.85
CA SER A 114 13.41 -7.32 -5.47
C SER A 114 13.81 -7.13 -6.94
N MET A 115 15.11 -7.20 -7.26
CA MET A 115 15.62 -7.07 -8.63
C MET A 115 15.21 -8.25 -9.53
N VAL A 116 15.19 -9.48 -9.02
CA VAL A 116 14.69 -10.66 -9.74
C VAL A 116 13.20 -10.49 -10.07
N THR A 117 12.41 -10.02 -9.10
CA THR A 117 10.98 -9.75 -9.34
C THR A 117 10.78 -8.63 -10.37
N ALA A 118 11.53 -7.53 -10.26
CA ALA A 118 11.48 -6.43 -11.22
C ALA A 118 11.87 -6.90 -12.63
N HIS A 119 12.96 -7.67 -12.75
CA HIS A 119 13.42 -8.25 -14.01
C HIS A 119 12.38 -9.20 -14.62
N ASN A 120 11.79 -10.09 -13.81
CA ASN A 120 10.71 -10.98 -14.24
C ASN A 120 9.49 -10.23 -14.79
N ASN A 121 9.20 -9.06 -14.23
CA ASN A 121 8.07 -8.21 -14.64
C ASN A 121 8.43 -7.18 -15.72
N GLY A 122 9.70 -7.12 -16.16
CA GLY A 122 10.20 -6.09 -17.09
C GLY A 122 10.19 -4.67 -16.52
N ALA A 123 10.16 -4.51 -15.20
CA ALA A 123 10.13 -3.22 -14.53
C ALA A 123 11.52 -2.58 -14.53
N LYS A 124 11.57 -1.29 -14.89
CA LYS A 124 12.82 -0.49 -15.01
C LYS A 124 12.86 0.72 -14.09
N ASP A 125 11.79 0.97 -13.33
CA ASP A 125 11.72 2.06 -12.35
C ASP A 125 12.44 1.69 -11.04
N HIS A 126 13.76 1.48 -11.11
CA HIS A 126 14.56 0.89 -10.02
C HIS A 126 14.45 1.64 -8.69
N ASP A 127 14.38 2.97 -8.71
CA ASP A 127 14.16 3.76 -7.49
C ASP A 127 12.84 3.39 -6.79
N VAL A 128 11.79 3.05 -7.56
CA VAL A 128 10.51 2.61 -7.03
C VAL A 128 10.58 1.16 -6.56
N GLN A 129 11.16 0.27 -7.38
CA GLN A 129 11.25 -1.17 -7.07
C GLN A 129 12.13 -1.44 -5.84
N LEU A 130 13.14 -0.59 -5.61
CA LEU A 130 14.16 -0.77 -4.57
C LEU A 130 14.00 0.18 -3.37
N ALA A 131 13.04 1.11 -3.39
CA ALA A 131 12.78 2.02 -2.26
C ALA A 131 12.62 1.29 -0.91
N GLY A 132 12.04 0.08 -0.94
CA GLY A 132 11.83 -0.78 0.23
C GLY A 132 13.05 -1.57 0.70
N ASN A 133 14.18 -1.50 -0.02
CA ASN A 133 15.39 -2.23 0.30
C ASN A 133 16.45 -1.25 0.84
N LEU A 134 16.76 -1.33 2.13
CA LEU A 134 17.72 -0.43 2.76
C LEU A 134 19.13 -1.00 2.73
N CYS A 135 20.08 -0.21 2.25
CA CYS A 135 21.50 -0.52 2.32
C CYS A 135 22.25 0.58 3.08
N ARG A 136 23.09 0.17 4.06
CA ARG A 136 23.90 1.11 4.83
C ARG A 136 25.35 1.22 4.38
N CYS A 137 25.79 0.33 3.48
CA CYS A 137 27.21 0.19 3.12
C CYS A 137 27.53 0.77 1.74
N THR A 138 26.70 0.45 0.73
CA THR A 138 27.08 0.64 -0.68
C THR A 138 26.87 2.04 -1.23
N GLY A 139 26.04 2.86 -0.58
CA GLY A 139 25.58 4.13 -1.13
C GLY A 139 24.64 4.01 -2.33
N TYR A 140 24.02 2.83 -2.54
CA TYR A 140 23.03 2.50 -3.58
C TYR A 140 23.51 2.51 -5.04
N ALA A 141 24.37 3.45 -5.46
CA ALA A 141 24.86 3.56 -6.83
C ALA A 141 25.35 2.25 -7.48
N PRO A 142 26.14 1.37 -6.81
CA PRO A 142 26.55 0.09 -7.43
C PRO A 142 25.40 -0.91 -7.60
N ILE A 143 24.34 -0.81 -6.78
CA ILE A 143 23.14 -1.64 -6.90
C ILE A 143 22.31 -1.20 -8.09
N ILE A 144 22.13 0.12 -8.28
CA ILE A 144 21.44 0.67 -9.46
C ILE A 144 22.16 0.25 -10.75
N ARG A 145 23.49 0.39 -10.80
CA ARG A 145 24.30 -0.11 -11.94
C ARG A 145 24.07 -1.59 -12.23
N ALA A 146 23.90 -2.42 -11.19
CA ALA A 146 23.61 -3.84 -11.36
C ALA A 146 22.19 -4.10 -11.90
N ALA A 147 21.20 -3.33 -11.46
CA ALA A 147 19.82 -3.44 -11.92
C ALA A 147 19.66 -2.98 -13.38
N GLU A 148 20.28 -1.87 -13.75
CA GLU A 148 20.30 -1.36 -15.13
C GLU A 148 20.97 -2.35 -16.09
N ALA A 149 22.05 -3.00 -15.65
CA ALA A 149 22.80 -3.96 -16.48
C ALA A 149 22.00 -5.21 -16.88
N VAL A 150 20.89 -5.52 -16.21
CA VAL A 150 20.10 -6.74 -16.47
C VAL A 150 18.78 -6.47 -17.18
N GLU A 151 18.37 -5.21 -17.37
CA GLU A 151 17.03 -4.86 -17.85
C GLU A 151 16.61 -5.56 -19.15
N ASP A 152 17.54 -5.64 -20.11
CA ASP A 152 17.29 -6.19 -21.45
C ASP A 152 17.79 -7.63 -21.59
N MET A 153 18.29 -8.24 -20.50
CA MET A 153 18.68 -9.64 -20.49
C MET A 153 17.44 -10.55 -20.44
N PRO A 154 17.47 -11.75 -21.05
CA PRO A 154 16.35 -12.68 -20.96
C PRO A 154 16.14 -13.15 -19.52
N VAL A 155 14.87 -13.22 -19.10
CA VAL A 155 14.48 -13.82 -17.82
C VAL A 155 14.73 -15.33 -17.88
N PRO A 156 15.48 -15.91 -16.94
CA PRO A 156 15.73 -17.35 -16.94
C PRO A 156 14.45 -18.19 -16.84
N ALA A 157 14.39 -19.27 -17.64
CA ALA A 157 13.20 -20.10 -17.73
C ALA A 157 12.80 -20.76 -16.40
N TRP A 158 13.74 -21.04 -15.49
CA TRP A 158 13.44 -21.63 -14.19
C TRP A 158 12.79 -20.65 -13.20
N VAL A 159 12.90 -19.34 -13.43
CA VAL A 159 12.20 -18.30 -12.67
C VAL A 159 10.87 -17.96 -13.34
N ALA A 160 10.88 -17.77 -14.67
CA ALA A 160 9.68 -17.44 -15.45
C ALA A 160 8.58 -18.52 -15.39
N LYS A 161 8.96 -19.77 -15.06
CA LYS A 161 8.04 -20.91 -14.93
C LYS A 161 7.35 -21.01 -13.56
N ASP A 162 7.63 -20.12 -12.61
CA ASP A 162 6.88 -20.07 -11.36
C ASP A 162 5.43 -19.71 -11.66
N ALA A 163 4.60 -20.74 -11.82
CA ALA A 163 3.17 -20.63 -11.88
C ALA A 163 2.60 -20.92 -10.49
N ALA A 164 1.54 -20.19 -10.14
CA ALA A 164 0.72 -20.53 -8.99
C ALA A 164 0.31 -22.02 -9.06
N VAL A 165 0.19 -22.67 -7.90
CA VAL A 165 -0.31 -24.04 -7.86
C VAL A 165 -1.73 -23.98 -8.43
N ARG A 166 -1.97 -24.65 -9.55
CA ARG A 166 -3.34 -24.83 -10.05
C ARG A 166 -4.09 -25.51 -8.91
N GLU A 167 -5.10 -24.85 -8.32
CA GLU A 167 -5.75 -25.33 -7.10
C GLU A 167 -5.93 -26.86 -7.18
N PRO A 168 -5.49 -27.62 -6.16
CA PRO A 168 -5.97 -28.99 -6.02
C PRO A 168 -7.50 -28.93 -6.10
N ALA A 169 -8.10 -29.90 -6.80
CA ALA A 169 -9.55 -30.07 -6.80
C ALA A 169 -10.08 -29.87 -5.37
N PRO A 170 -11.21 -29.15 -5.17
CA PRO A 170 -11.61 -28.64 -3.87
C PRO A 170 -11.44 -29.73 -2.83
N ALA A 171 -10.46 -29.55 -1.93
CA ALA A 171 -10.27 -30.45 -0.82
C ALA A 171 -11.63 -30.57 -0.13
N ALA A 172 -12.11 -31.80 0.00
CA ALA A 172 -13.44 -32.08 0.51
C ALA A 172 -13.67 -31.30 1.82
N GLN A 173 -14.63 -30.38 1.79
CA GLN A 173 -15.49 -30.01 2.92
C GLN A 173 -14.79 -29.68 4.26
N ASN A 174 -13.75 -28.86 4.25
CA ASN A 174 -13.42 -28.07 5.43
C ASN A 174 -13.35 -26.59 5.06
N HIS A 175 -14.53 -25.99 4.84
CA HIS A 175 -14.69 -24.54 4.86
C HIS A 175 -14.25 -24.05 6.24
N THR A 176 -12.97 -23.71 6.37
CA THR A 176 -12.46 -23.10 7.58
C THR A 176 -12.97 -21.66 7.63
N PRO A 177 -13.65 -21.22 8.70
CA PRO A 177 -14.22 -19.87 8.81
C PRO A 177 -13.17 -18.74 8.66
N TYR A 178 -11.89 -19.11 8.65
CA TYR A 178 -10.71 -18.26 8.53
C TYR A 178 -10.36 -17.84 7.09
N ALA A 179 -10.98 -18.34 6.01
CA ALA A 179 -10.55 -18.01 4.63
C ALA A 179 -11.69 -18.03 3.58
N PRO A 180 -12.63 -17.06 3.62
CA PRO A 180 -13.71 -16.94 2.65
C PRO A 180 -13.21 -16.75 1.21
N ARG A 181 -13.97 -17.28 0.24
CA ARG A 181 -13.67 -17.20 -1.20
C ARG A 181 -14.51 -16.15 -1.95
N SER A 182 -15.46 -15.53 -1.27
CA SER A 182 -16.31 -14.46 -1.80
C SER A 182 -16.72 -13.48 -0.70
N SER A 183 -17.22 -12.30 -1.09
CA SER A 183 -17.79 -11.34 -0.16
C SER A 183 -19.03 -11.87 0.57
N ASP A 184 -19.77 -12.80 -0.04
CA ASP A 184 -20.93 -13.46 0.57
C ASP A 184 -20.50 -14.42 1.69
N GLU A 185 -19.48 -15.25 1.44
CA GLU A 185 -18.91 -16.13 2.47
C GLU A 185 -18.31 -15.32 3.61
N LEU A 186 -17.61 -14.22 3.32
CA LEU A 186 -17.08 -13.30 4.32
C LEU A 186 -18.21 -12.69 5.16
N ALA A 187 -19.27 -12.19 4.51
CA ALA A 187 -20.38 -11.57 5.21
C ALA A 187 -21.09 -12.56 6.15
N ALA A 188 -21.29 -13.81 5.72
CA ALA A 188 -21.86 -14.86 6.54
C ALA A 188 -20.95 -15.22 7.74
N ALA A 189 -19.65 -15.38 7.51
CA ALA A 189 -18.69 -15.73 8.55
C ALA A 189 -18.52 -14.60 9.58
N TYR A 190 -18.42 -13.35 9.14
CA TYR A 190 -18.11 -12.24 10.04
C TYR A 190 -19.29 -11.80 10.91
N VAL A 191 -20.54 -12.02 10.46
CA VAL A 191 -21.72 -11.83 11.31
C VAL A 191 -21.76 -12.85 12.46
N GLN A 192 -21.31 -14.08 12.22
CA GLN A 192 -21.25 -15.13 13.23
C GLN A 192 -20.09 -14.93 14.23
N ASN A 193 -19.02 -14.26 13.79
CA ASN A 193 -17.84 -13.96 14.59
C ASN A 193 -17.44 -12.48 14.46
N PRO A 194 -18.21 -11.54 15.03
CA PRO A 194 -17.97 -10.11 14.87
C PRO A 194 -16.69 -9.61 15.56
N GLN A 195 -16.12 -10.40 16.49
CA GLN A 195 -14.86 -10.12 17.16
C GLN A 195 -13.62 -10.56 16.35
N ALA A 196 -13.80 -11.34 15.28
CA ALA A 196 -12.69 -11.81 14.47
C ALA A 196 -11.86 -10.64 13.91
N VAL A 197 -10.54 -10.84 13.89
CA VAL A 197 -9.62 -9.92 13.23
C VAL A 197 -9.59 -10.24 11.75
N LEU A 198 -10.14 -9.35 10.94
CA LEU A 198 -10.04 -9.46 9.48
C LEU A 198 -8.60 -9.14 9.04
N ILE A 199 -8.00 -10.03 8.27
CA ILE A 199 -6.64 -9.91 7.74
C ILE A 199 -6.70 -9.85 6.21
N ALA A 200 -6.48 -8.65 5.67
CA ALA A 200 -6.26 -8.43 4.25
C ALA A 200 -4.78 -8.66 3.89
N GLY A 201 -4.05 -7.58 3.60
CA GLY A 201 -2.61 -7.60 3.34
C GLY A 201 -1.71 -7.79 4.57
N ALA A 202 -2.28 -7.79 5.78
CA ALA A 202 -1.58 -7.91 7.07
C ALA A 202 -0.52 -6.84 7.39
N THR A 203 -0.31 -5.83 6.53
CA THR A 203 0.79 -4.85 6.67
C THR A 203 0.73 -3.98 7.93
N ASP A 204 -0.44 -3.84 8.56
CA ASP A 204 -0.60 -3.26 9.90
C ASP A 204 -0.75 -4.35 10.99
N VAL A 205 -1.57 -5.36 10.72
CA VAL A 205 -1.90 -6.43 11.70
C VAL A 205 -0.69 -7.29 12.07
N ALA A 206 0.21 -7.57 11.12
CA ALA A 206 1.44 -8.32 11.40
C ALA A 206 2.28 -7.61 12.46
N LEU A 207 2.28 -6.27 12.52
CA LEU A 207 3.00 -5.53 13.55
C LEU A 207 2.40 -5.73 14.96
N TRP A 208 1.12 -6.08 15.06
CA TRP A 208 0.53 -6.44 16.35
C TRP A 208 1.13 -7.73 16.89
N VAL A 209 1.48 -8.66 16.01
CA VAL A 209 2.16 -9.92 16.37
C VAL A 209 3.65 -9.69 16.57
N THR A 210 4.35 -9.10 15.59
CA THR A 210 5.81 -9.02 15.60
C THR A 210 6.36 -7.96 16.56
N LYS A 211 5.69 -6.81 16.69
CA LYS A 211 6.10 -5.71 17.58
C LYS A 211 5.23 -5.58 18.82
N GLY A 212 3.92 -5.81 18.65
CA GLY A 212 2.97 -5.80 19.74
C GLY A 212 2.99 -7.07 20.60
N LEU A 213 3.64 -8.14 20.12
CA LEU A 213 3.69 -9.46 20.77
C LEU A 213 2.30 -9.96 21.18
N ARG A 214 1.30 -9.69 20.33
CA ARG A 214 -0.09 -10.10 20.55
C ARG A 214 -0.33 -11.44 19.87
N ASP A 215 -1.04 -12.31 20.58
CA ASP A 215 -1.62 -13.51 20.00
C ASP A 215 -2.99 -13.19 19.39
N LEU A 216 -3.18 -13.57 18.12
CA LEU A 216 -4.45 -13.41 17.41
C LEU A 216 -4.97 -14.81 17.06
N GLU A 217 -5.96 -15.28 17.81
CA GLU A 217 -6.54 -16.62 17.63
C GLU A 217 -7.69 -16.60 16.62
N ASP A 218 -8.63 -15.65 16.78
CA ASP A 218 -9.80 -15.49 15.92
C ASP A 218 -9.49 -14.56 14.74
N VAL A 219 -9.13 -15.13 13.59
CA VAL A 219 -8.79 -14.35 12.38
C VAL A 219 -9.63 -14.74 11.16
N ILE A 220 -9.78 -13.85 10.19
CA ILE A 220 -10.37 -14.17 8.87
C ILE A 220 -9.51 -13.55 7.77
N PHE A 221 -8.87 -14.38 6.96
CA PHE A 221 -8.04 -14.01 5.83
C PHE A 221 -8.90 -13.70 4.60
N LEU A 222 -8.80 -12.47 4.10
CA LEU A 222 -9.64 -11.96 3.02
C LEU A 222 -9.09 -12.25 1.62
N GLU A 223 -7.89 -12.82 1.52
CA GLU A 223 -7.17 -13.01 0.25
C GLU A 223 -7.96 -13.87 -0.76
N GLY A 224 -8.83 -14.77 -0.28
CA GLY A 224 -9.69 -15.60 -1.13
C GLY A 224 -10.86 -14.85 -1.78
N CYS A 225 -11.28 -13.69 -1.25
CA CYS A 225 -12.43 -12.93 -1.76
C CYS A 225 -12.08 -12.18 -3.06
N THR A 226 -12.15 -12.86 -4.20
CA THR A 226 -11.77 -12.30 -5.52
C THR A 226 -12.72 -11.21 -6.02
N ASP A 227 -13.99 -11.26 -5.62
CA ASP A 227 -15.01 -10.24 -5.91
C ASP A 227 -14.75 -8.90 -5.18
N LEU A 228 -13.97 -8.91 -4.09
CA LEU A 228 -13.52 -7.69 -3.40
C LEU A 228 -12.26 -7.06 -4.02
N LYS A 229 -11.65 -7.70 -5.04
CA LYS A 229 -10.41 -7.23 -5.70
C LYS A 229 -10.68 -6.42 -6.98
N GLN A 230 -11.94 -6.15 -7.31
CA GLN A 230 -12.34 -5.54 -8.58
C GLN A 230 -12.05 -4.03 -8.64
N ILE A 231 -11.68 -3.56 -9.83
CA ILE A 231 -11.56 -2.15 -10.19
C ILE A 231 -12.50 -1.93 -11.36
N GLU A 232 -13.48 -1.05 -11.18
CA GLU A 232 -14.47 -0.71 -12.20
C GLU A 232 -14.34 0.78 -12.52
N ILE A 233 -14.04 1.09 -13.78
CA ILE A 233 -13.94 2.47 -14.27
C ILE A 233 -14.90 2.59 -15.45
N SER A 234 -15.93 3.42 -15.30
CA SER A 234 -16.86 3.80 -16.35
C SER A 234 -16.68 5.28 -16.72
N ASP A 235 -17.52 5.79 -17.63
CA ASP A 235 -17.55 7.21 -17.97
C ASP A 235 -18.05 8.09 -16.82
N ASP A 236 -18.83 7.52 -15.89
CA ASP A 236 -19.50 8.25 -14.81
C ASP A 236 -18.89 8.02 -13.42
N GLN A 237 -18.27 6.86 -13.18
CA GLN A 237 -17.83 6.46 -11.84
C GLN A 237 -16.54 5.63 -11.86
N VAL A 238 -15.74 5.77 -10.81
CA VAL A 238 -14.69 4.83 -10.41
C VAL A 238 -15.14 4.11 -9.15
N ARG A 239 -15.09 2.77 -9.15
CA ARG A 239 -15.34 1.92 -7.99
C ARG A 239 -14.15 0.99 -7.75
N LEU A 240 -13.68 0.96 -6.51
CA LEU A 240 -12.52 0.18 -6.06
C LEU A 240 -12.96 -0.76 -4.94
N GLY A 241 -12.79 -2.06 -5.14
CA GLY A 241 -13.06 -3.05 -4.10
C GLY A 241 -12.07 -2.96 -2.92
N ALA A 242 -12.50 -3.41 -1.74
CA ALA A 242 -11.71 -3.32 -0.51
C ALA A 242 -10.38 -4.10 -0.54
N MET A 243 -10.28 -5.14 -1.37
CA MET A 243 -9.08 -5.98 -1.51
C MET A 243 -8.19 -5.58 -2.70
N VAL A 244 -8.48 -4.45 -3.36
CA VAL A 244 -7.56 -3.86 -4.35
C VAL A 244 -6.25 -3.49 -3.64
N ASP A 245 -5.14 -4.06 -4.11
CA ASP A 245 -3.81 -3.72 -3.60
C ASP A 245 -3.32 -2.36 -4.13
N MET A 246 -2.42 -1.72 -3.40
CA MET A 246 -1.99 -0.35 -3.70
C MET A 246 -1.25 -0.23 -5.04
N ASN A 247 -0.59 -1.29 -5.51
CA ASN A 247 0.06 -1.26 -6.83
C ASN A 247 -0.99 -1.28 -7.95
N ALA A 248 -2.00 -2.15 -7.85
CA ALA A 248 -3.13 -2.17 -8.79
C ALA A 248 -3.91 -0.85 -8.75
N MET A 249 -4.16 -0.31 -7.55
CA MET A 249 -4.80 1.00 -7.39
C MET A 249 -4.00 2.11 -8.05
N ARG A 250 -2.68 2.17 -7.86
CA ARG A 250 -1.82 3.17 -8.51
C ARG A 250 -1.94 3.11 -10.03
N ALA A 251 -1.85 1.91 -10.60
CA ALA A 251 -1.92 1.71 -12.05
C ALA A 251 -3.26 2.19 -12.63
N ALA A 252 -4.36 1.96 -11.91
CA ALA A 252 -5.70 2.39 -12.31
C ALA A 252 -5.94 3.91 -12.12
N ILE A 253 -5.40 4.50 -11.05
CA ILE A 253 -5.67 5.88 -10.66
C ILE A 253 -4.75 6.89 -11.37
N ALA A 254 -3.48 6.54 -11.61
CA ALA A 254 -2.51 7.47 -12.19
C ALA A 254 -2.95 8.09 -13.53
N PRO A 255 -3.60 7.36 -14.47
CA PRO A 255 -4.11 7.96 -15.70
C PRO A 255 -5.26 8.95 -15.50
N LEU A 256 -6.01 8.83 -14.41
CA LEU A 256 -7.17 9.69 -14.11
C LEU A 256 -6.77 10.89 -13.25
N HIS A 257 -5.89 10.67 -12.28
CA HIS A 257 -5.43 11.65 -11.29
C HIS A 257 -3.91 11.46 -11.06
N PRO A 258 -3.05 12.01 -11.93
CA PRO A 258 -1.61 11.75 -11.88
C PRO A 258 -0.95 12.11 -10.54
N SER A 259 -1.36 13.21 -9.91
CA SER A 259 -0.86 13.62 -8.59
C SER A 259 -1.21 12.60 -7.50
N TYR A 260 -2.38 11.97 -7.57
CA TYR A 260 -2.75 10.88 -6.67
C TYR A 260 -1.93 9.61 -6.97
N GLY A 261 -1.70 9.29 -8.25
CA GLY A 261 -0.79 8.23 -8.65
C GLY A 261 0.64 8.39 -8.09
N GLU A 262 1.18 9.61 -8.10
CA GLU A 262 2.49 9.93 -7.50
C GLU A 262 2.46 9.83 -5.97
N MET A 263 1.37 10.24 -5.33
CA MET A 263 1.21 10.02 -3.89
C MET A 263 1.24 8.52 -3.55
N ILE A 264 0.51 7.68 -4.30
CA ILE A 264 0.52 6.23 -4.10
C ILE A 264 1.91 5.63 -4.42
N ARG A 265 2.67 6.17 -5.39
CA ARG A 265 4.08 5.78 -5.60
C ARG A 265 4.91 5.93 -4.33
N ARG A 266 4.60 6.95 -3.52
CA ARG A 266 5.23 7.22 -2.21
C ARG A 266 4.51 6.59 -1.02
N TYR A 267 3.45 5.82 -1.23
CA TYR A 267 2.81 5.01 -0.20
C TYR A 267 3.72 3.83 0.13
N ALA A 268 4.29 3.82 1.33
CA ALA A 268 5.21 2.77 1.80
C ALA A 268 6.30 2.42 0.75
N SER A 269 6.55 1.12 0.54
CA SER A 269 7.46 0.58 -0.48
C SER A 269 6.71 -0.28 -1.50
N GLN A 270 7.37 -0.64 -2.60
CA GLN A 270 6.83 -1.55 -3.62
C GLN A 270 6.30 -2.86 -3.02
N GLN A 271 7.03 -3.40 -2.04
CA GLN A 271 6.71 -4.63 -1.34
C GLN A 271 5.46 -4.50 -0.47
N VAL A 272 5.37 -3.41 0.30
CA VAL A 272 4.19 -3.15 1.13
C VAL A 272 2.98 -2.87 0.24
N ARG A 273 3.13 -2.11 -0.85
CA ARG A 273 2.04 -1.85 -1.79
C ARG A 273 1.50 -3.10 -2.49
N GLY A 274 2.35 -4.09 -2.72
CA GLY A 274 1.95 -5.37 -3.31
C GLY A 274 1.02 -6.21 -2.43
N ALA A 275 1.02 -5.96 -1.11
CA ALA A 275 0.18 -6.64 -0.13
C ALA A 275 -0.93 -5.75 0.45
N ALA A 276 -0.62 -4.50 0.81
CA ALA A 276 -1.55 -3.57 1.45
C ALA A 276 -2.77 -3.30 0.56
N THR A 277 -3.96 -3.31 1.16
CA THR A 277 -5.22 -3.11 0.44
C THR A 277 -5.89 -1.79 0.78
N LEU A 278 -6.68 -1.26 -0.17
CA LEU A 278 -7.43 -0.02 0.02
C LEU A 278 -8.38 -0.11 1.23
N GLY A 279 -9.15 -1.19 1.33
CA GLY A 279 -10.06 -1.44 2.44
C GLY A 279 -9.33 -1.55 3.77
N GLY A 280 -8.17 -2.20 3.80
CA GLY A 280 -7.31 -2.27 4.99
C GLY A 280 -6.82 -0.89 5.43
N ASN A 281 -6.38 -0.05 4.49
CA ASN A 281 -5.94 1.31 4.77
C ASN A 281 -7.04 2.19 5.38
N ILE A 282 -8.28 2.07 4.89
CA ILE A 282 -9.45 2.78 5.43
C ILE A 282 -9.87 2.19 6.79
N ALA A 283 -10.00 0.88 6.87
CA ALA A 283 -10.47 0.17 8.06
C ALA A 283 -9.49 0.26 9.25
N ASN A 284 -8.20 0.47 8.99
CA ASN A 284 -7.21 0.77 10.04
C ASN A 284 -7.51 2.12 10.73
N GLY A 285 -8.15 3.07 10.03
CA GLY A 285 -8.66 4.29 10.65
C GLY A 285 -7.59 5.24 11.17
N SER A 286 -6.36 5.12 10.67
CA SER A 286 -5.22 5.93 11.12
C SER A 286 -5.34 7.38 10.63
N PRO A 287 -5.11 8.40 11.47
CA PRO A 287 -5.15 9.81 11.06
C PRO A 287 -4.05 10.19 10.08
N ILE A 288 -3.03 9.36 9.94
CA ILE A 288 -1.89 9.53 9.03
C ILE A 288 -1.96 8.57 7.82
N GLY A 289 -3.10 7.88 7.63
CA GLY A 289 -3.34 7.11 6.43
C GLY A 289 -3.38 8.03 5.20
N ASP A 290 -2.69 7.62 4.13
CA ASP A 290 -2.48 8.52 2.99
C ASP A 290 -3.66 8.54 1.98
N ASN A 291 -4.42 7.45 1.82
CA ASN A 291 -5.52 7.44 0.85
C ASN A 291 -6.79 8.18 1.31
N PRO A 292 -7.19 8.17 2.60
CA PRO A 292 -8.42 8.84 3.02
C PRO A 292 -8.48 10.33 2.66
N PRO A 293 -7.46 11.17 2.87
CA PRO A 293 -7.53 12.57 2.44
C PRO A 293 -7.76 12.73 0.93
N ALA A 294 -7.08 11.95 0.09
CA ALA A 294 -7.25 12.00 -1.36
C ALA A 294 -8.67 11.61 -1.80
N LEU A 295 -9.21 10.53 -1.22
CA LEU A 295 -10.56 10.06 -1.52
C LEU A 295 -11.65 11.01 -0.99
N ILE A 296 -11.46 11.61 0.18
CA ILE A 296 -12.35 12.66 0.70
C ILE A 296 -12.35 13.88 -0.23
N ALA A 297 -11.18 14.28 -0.73
CA ALA A 297 -11.07 15.39 -1.69
C ALA A 297 -11.75 15.09 -3.04
N LEU A 298 -11.79 13.81 -3.45
CA LEU A 298 -12.56 13.35 -4.60
C LEU A 298 -14.07 13.25 -4.35
N GLY A 299 -14.52 13.39 -3.09
CA GLY A 299 -15.91 13.20 -2.72
C GLY A 299 -16.36 11.75 -2.72
N ALA A 300 -15.46 10.85 -2.31
CA ALA A 300 -15.72 9.43 -2.35
C ALA A 300 -16.78 8.97 -1.34
N THR A 301 -17.58 8.00 -1.76
CA THR A 301 -18.53 7.26 -0.94
C THR A 301 -17.90 5.93 -0.51
N LEU A 302 -17.92 5.66 0.78
CA LEU A 302 -17.55 4.36 1.36
C LEU A 302 -18.76 3.42 1.33
N HIS A 303 -18.55 2.16 0.98
CA HIS A 303 -19.56 1.11 1.01
C HIS A 303 -19.20 0.09 2.08
N LEU A 304 -20.11 -0.12 3.03
CA LEU A 304 -19.99 -1.06 4.14
C LEU A 304 -21.02 -2.18 3.99
N ARG A 305 -20.68 -3.38 4.45
CA ARG A 305 -21.54 -4.56 4.38
C ARG A 305 -21.55 -5.32 5.71
N GLN A 306 -22.75 -5.71 6.17
CA GLN A 306 -23.00 -6.56 7.33
C GLN A 306 -24.05 -7.62 6.94
N GLY A 307 -23.62 -8.87 6.76
CA GLY A 307 -24.49 -9.92 6.20
C GLY A 307 -25.05 -9.50 4.84
N ASP A 308 -26.38 -9.48 4.72
CA ASP A 308 -27.09 -9.04 3.52
C ASP A 308 -27.33 -7.52 3.46
N THR A 309 -27.09 -6.82 4.57
CA THR A 309 -27.31 -5.38 4.68
C THR A 309 -26.10 -4.61 4.15
N ARG A 310 -26.36 -3.60 3.32
CA ARG A 310 -25.35 -2.66 2.82
C ARG A 310 -25.73 -1.25 3.19
N ARG A 311 -24.73 -0.47 3.60
CA ARG A 311 -24.88 0.98 3.79
C ARG A 311 -23.76 1.73 3.10
N SER A 312 -24.03 2.96 2.74
CA SER A 312 -23.07 3.85 2.09
C SER A 312 -23.11 5.21 2.76
N LEU A 313 -21.94 5.83 2.88
CA LEU A 313 -21.76 7.12 3.52
C LEU A 313 -20.58 7.87 2.87
N PRO A 314 -20.55 9.22 2.92
CA PRO A 314 -19.33 9.95 2.61
C PRO A 314 -18.14 9.39 3.39
N LEU A 315 -17.00 9.23 2.74
CA LEU A 315 -15.83 8.59 3.38
C LEU A 315 -15.38 9.34 4.64
N GLU A 316 -15.47 10.67 4.66
CA GLU A 316 -15.14 11.50 5.82
C GLU A 316 -15.98 11.17 7.06
N ASP A 317 -17.22 10.71 6.89
CA ASP A 317 -18.14 10.41 7.99
C ASP A 317 -17.82 9.07 8.67
N PHE A 318 -17.02 8.22 8.03
CA PHE A 318 -16.56 6.95 8.61
C PHE A 318 -15.61 7.16 9.80
N PHE A 319 -14.86 8.26 9.84
CA PHE A 319 -13.85 8.52 10.87
C PHE A 319 -14.41 9.39 12.01
N VAL A 320 -14.91 8.74 13.07
CA VAL A 320 -15.61 9.42 14.18
C VAL A 320 -14.64 10.10 15.16
N ALA A 321 -13.59 9.39 15.56
CA ALA A 321 -12.55 9.89 16.46
C ALA A 321 -11.26 9.10 16.27
N TYR A 322 -10.17 9.52 16.94
CA TYR A 322 -8.93 8.76 16.93
C TYR A 322 -9.17 7.34 17.45
N GLY A 323 -8.85 6.33 16.64
CA GLY A 323 -9.07 4.91 16.97
C GLY A 323 -10.54 4.48 17.01
N LYS A 324 -11.48 5.28 16.49
CA LYS A 324 -12.90 4.94 16.42
C LYS A 324 -13.51 5.30 15.07
N GLN A 325 -14.10 4.30 14.42
CA GLN A 325 -14.79 4.45 13.14
C GLN A 325 -16.28 4.14 13.30
N ASP A 326 -17.09 4.62 12.36
CA ASP A 326 -18.48 4.21 12.22
C ASP A 326 -18.53 2.84 11.55
N ARG A 327 -18.27 1.79 12.34
CA ARG A 327 -18.32 0.39 11.91
C ARG A 327 -19.08 -0.45 12.92
N LEU A 328 -20.15 -1.12 12.49
CA LEU A 328 -20.94 -2.01 13.34
C LEU A 328 -20.20 -3.35 13.57
N PRO A 329 -20.49 -4.06 14.68
CA PRO A 329 -19.98 -5.42 14.87
C PRO A 329 -20.41 -6.35 13.72
N GLY A 330 -19.48 -7.06 13.10
CA GLY A 330 -19.73 -7.92 11.94
C GLY A 330 -19.90 -7.16 10.60
N GLU A 331 -19.62 -5.86 10.58
CA GLU A 331 -19.62 -5.02 9.38
C GLU A 331 -18.19 -4.80 8.85
N PHE A 332 -17.99 -4.93 7.53
CA PHE A 332 -16.71 -4.74 6.87
C PHE A 332 -16.79 -3.72 5.74
N VAL A 333 -15.62 -3.19 5.35
CA VAL A 333 -15.47 -2.32 4.17
C VAL A 333 -15.57 -3.17 2.92
N GLU A 334 -16.56 -2.91 2.07
CA GLU A 334 -16.79 -3.65 0.81
C GLU A 334 -16.08 -2.96 -0.37
N ALA A 335 -16.22 -1.64 -0.48
CA ALA A 335 -15.65 -0.86 -1.58
C ALA A 335 -15.63 0.64 -1.28
N VAL A 336 -14.99 1.41 -2.16
CA VAL A 336 -15.11 2.87 -2.25
C VAL A 336 -15.44 3.26 -3.69
N SER A 337 -16.25 4.30 -3.88
CA SER A 337 -16.53 4.85 -5.20
C SER A 337 -16.45 6.37 -5.22
N PHE A 338 -16.18 6.96 -6.37
CA PHE A 338 -16.28 8.41 -6.60
C PHE A 338 -16.64 8.70 -8.06
N ALA A 339 -17.28 9.84 -8.30
CA ALA A 339 -17.68 10.25 -9.65
C ALA A 339 -16.46 10.55 -10.53
N ARG A 340 -16.55 10.21 -11.82
CA ARG A 340 -15.61 10.71 -12.83
C ARG A 340 -15.76 12.22 -12.89
N GLN A 341 -14.63 12.90 -12.81
CA GLN A 341 -14.57 14.36 -12.81
C GLN A 341 -13.30 14.83 -13.53
N PRO A 342 -13.30 16.06 -14.09
CA PRO A 342 -12.08 16.70 -14.55
C PRO A 342 -11.01 16.70 -13.45
N ASP A 343 -9.74 16.49 -13.82
CA ASP A 343 -8.68 16.41 -12.82
C ASP A 343 -8.24 17.80 -12.35
N SER A 344 -8.71 18.15 -11.16
CA SER A 344 -8.20 19.24 -10.33
C SER A 344 -7.58 18.75 -9.03
N LEU A 345 -7.48 17.42 -8.84
CA LEU A 345 -6.96 16.85 -7.61
C LEU A 345 -5.44 16.99 -7.55
N ARG A 346 -4.93 17.52 -6.43
CA ARG A 346 -3.51 17.44 -6.09
C ARG A 346 -3.32 16.87 -4.69
N CYS A 347 -2.40 15.92 -4.58
CA CYS A 347 -2.07 15.21 -3.35
C CYS A 347 -0.61 15.51 -2.98
N TYR A 348 -0.41 16.23 -1.88
CA TYR A 348 0.92 16.61 -1.42
C TYR A 348 1.28 15.88 -0.13
N LYS A 349 2.17 14.91 -0.26
CA LYS A 349 2.76 14.17 0.85
C LYS A 349 4.04 14.84 1.35
N LEU A 350 4.05 15.26 2.61
CA LEU A 350 5.23 15.78 3.29
C LEU A 350 5.68 14.84 4.42
N SER A 351 6.94 14.46 4.37
CA SER A 351 7.61 13.53 5.28
C SER A 351 9.10 13.89 5.37
N LYS A 352 9.87 13.27 6.27
CA LYS A 352 11.31 13.57 6.41
C LYS A 352 12.12 13.03 5.23
N ARG A 353 11.73 11.87 4.72
CA ARG A 353 12.28 11.23 3.52
C ARG A 353 11.19 11.14 2.45
N PHE A 354 11.56 11.24 1.17
CA PHE A 354 10.59 11.19 0.08
C PHE A 354 9.88 9.83 0.00
N ASP A 355 10.65 8.76 -0.12
CA ASP A 355 10.12 7.42 -0.31
C ASP A 355 10.10 6.64 1.00
N GLN A 356 9.09 5.75 1.13
CA GLN A 356 8.85 4.91 2.30
C GLN A 356 8.99 5.68 3.62
N ASP A 357 8.16 6.71 3.78
CA ASP A 357 8.06 7.46 5.01
C ASP A 357 6.59 7.79 5.28
N ILE A 358 6.25 7.92 6.55
CA ILE A 358 4.91 8.25 7.02
C ILE A 358 4.72 9.76 6.94
N SER A 359 3.58 10.19 6.41
CA SER A 359 3.24 11.59 6.30
C SER A 359 3.24 12.29 7.66
N ALA A 360 4.01 13.38 7.77
CA ALA A 360 3.77 14.38 8.79
C ALA A 360 2.52 15.19 8.43
N VAL A 361 2.43 15.62 7.17
CA VAL A 361 1.24 16.29 6.63
C VAL A 361 0.96 15.68 5.27
N LEU A 362 -0.28 15.26 5.06
CA LEU A 362 -0.80 14.98 3.73
C LEU A 362 -1.94 15.96 3.46
N GLY A 363 -1.81 16.79 2.43
CA GLY A 363 -2.88 17.67 1.97
C GLY A 363 -3.39 17.25 0.60
N ALA A 364 -4.71 17.06 0.47
CA ALA A 364 -5.38 16.77 -0.77
C ALA A 364 -6.34 17.90 -1.13
N PHE A 365 -6.20 18.47 -2.33
CA PHE A 365 -6.89 19.67 -2.78
C PHE A 365 -7.62 19.38 -4.09
N ASN A 366 -8.91 19.69 -4.15
CA ASN A 366 -9.73 19.58 -5.35
C ASN A 366 -10.66 20.80 -5.43
N VAL A 367 -10.32 21.77 -6.26
CA VAL A 367 -11.03 23.06 -6.39
C VAL A 367 -11.53 23.23 -7.82
N THR A 368 -12.83 23.48 -7.97
CA THR A 368 -13.49 23.71 -9.26
C THR A 368 -13.57 25.20 -9.54
N ILE A 369 -12.98 25.65 -10.64
CA ILE A 369 -12.94 27.06 -11.05
C ILE A 369 -13.72 27.22 -12.35
N VAL A 370 -14.73 28.10 -12.35
CA VAL A 370 -15.54 28.42 -13.54
C VAL A 370 -15.50 29.92 -13.74
N ASN A 371 -15.09 30.37 -14.94
CA ASN A 371 -14.96 31.79 -15.28
C ASN A 371 -14.14 32.59 -14.23
N GLY A 372 -13.04 32.00 -13.75
CA GLY A 372 -12.16 32.63 -12.75
C GLY A 372 -12.70 32.67 -11.32
N THR A 373 -13.88 32.08 -11.05
CA THR A 373 -14.50 32.02 -9.72
C THR A 373 -14.48 30.60 -9.17
N VAL A 374 -14.17 30.44 -7.88
CA VAL A 374 -14.23 29.14 -7.21
C VAL A 374 -15.69 28.75 -6.98
N THR A 375 -16.11 27.65 -7.59
CA THR A 375 -17.49 27.11 -7.52
C THR A 375 -17.60 25.85 -6.69
N GLY A 376 -16.48 25.16 -6.46
CA GLY A 376 -16.39 24.00 -5.58
C GLY A 376 -15.02 23.93 -4.91
N ALA A 377 -14.97 23.50 -3.66
CA ALA A 377 -13.73 23.28 -2.93
C ALA A 377 -13.89 22.08 -1.99
N ARG A 378 -13.09 21.04 -2.22
CA ARG A 378 -12.90 19.91 -1.31
C ARG A 378 -11.42 19.81 -0.97
N ILE A 379 -11.08 20.09 0.28
CA ILE A 379 -9.72 20.14 0.78
C ILE A 379 -9.64 19.30 2.05
N ALA A 380 -8.87 18.22 2.03
CA ALA A 380 -8.78 17.27 3.13
C ALA A 380 -7.34 17.02 3.55
N PHE A 381 -7.16 16.72 4.84
CA PHE A 381 -5.85 16.52 5.44
C PHE A 381 -5.74 15.25 6.26
N GLY A 382 -4.56 14.63 6.18
CA GLY A 382 -4.05 13.61 7.11
C GLY A 382 -2.91 14.19 7.96
N GLY A 383 -2.75 13.66 9.19
CA GLY A 383 -1.70 14.09 10.14
C GLY A 383 -1.93 15.45 10.80
N MET A 384 -3.11 16.05 10.58
CA MET A 384 -3.47 17.39 11.11
C MET A 384 -4.48 17.36 12.26
N ALA A 385 -5.13 16.22 12.49
CA ALA A 385 -6.15 16.03 13.52
C ALA A 385 -6.23 14.55 13.96
N ALA A 386 -7.15 14.26 14.88
CA ALA A 386 -7.46 12.91 15.37
C ALA A 386 -7.98 11.96 14.27
N THR A 387 -8.52 12.50 13.18
CA THR A 387 -9.05 11.78 12.03
C THR A 387 -8.68 12.50 10.73
N PRO A 388 -8.64 11.81 9.57
CA PRO A 388 -8.62 12.48 8.28
C PRO A 388 -9.89 13.32 8.12
N LYS A 389 -9.77 14.62 7.87
CA LYS A 389 -10.93 15.51 7.77
C LYS A 389 -10.73 16.67 6.82
N ARG A 390 -11.85 17.30 6.43
CA ARG A 390 -11.88 18.50 5.59
C ARG A 390 -11.49 19.77 6.34
N ALA A 391 -10.94 20.72 5.59
CA ALA A 391 -10.64 22.08 6.01
C ALA A 391 -11.84 23.01 5.73
N SER A 392 -12.92 22.82 6.46
CA SER A 392 -14.22 23.46 6.18
C SER A 392 -14.19 25.00 6.17
N HIS A 393 -13.40 25.63 7.04
CA HIS A 393 -13.28 27.09 7.07
C HIS A 393 -12.46 27.60 5.89
N VAL A 394 -11.39 26.88 5.53
CA VAL A 394 -10.59 27.17 4.33
C VAL A 394 -11.44 27.04 3.06
N GLU A 395 -12.22 25.96 2.93
CA GLU A 395 -13.14 25.75 1.81
C GLU A 395 -14.18 26.89 1.72
N ALA A 396 -14.80 27.26 2.84
CA ALA A 396 -15.78 28.35 2.90
C ALA A 396 -15.19 29.70 2.50
N ALA A 397 -13.93 29.97 2.84
CA ALA A 397 -13.24 31.20 2.45
C ALA A 397 -12.87 31.26 0.96
N LEU A 398 -12.81 30.11 0.28
CA LEU A 398 -12.57 30.05 -1.16
C LEU A 398 -13.87 30.16 -1.97
N LEU A 399 -14.96 29.54 -1.51
CA LEU A 399 -16.21 29.44 -2.27
C LEU A 399 -16.79 30.81 -2.65
N GLY A 400 -17.15 30.95 -3.93
CA GLY A 400 -17.70 32.19 -4.50
C GLY A 400 -16.69 33.32 -4.70
N GLN A 401 -15.42 33.12 -4.33
CA GLN A 401 -14.37 34.11 -4.49
C GLN A 401 -13.63 33.94 -5.84
N PRO A 402 -13.04 35.02 -6.38
CA PRO A 402 -12.19 34.91 -7.56
C PRO A 402 -10.91 34.12 -7.22
N TRP A 403 -10.43 33.27 -8.14
CA TRP A 403 -9.20 32.48 -7.95
C TRP A 403 -7.96 33.36 -8.13
N THR A 404 -7.54 34.02 -7.04
CA THR A 404 -6.42 34.98 -7.04
C THR A 404 -5.48 34.77 -5.86
N PRO A 405 -4.26 35.34 -5.90
CA PRO A 405 -3.33 35.24 -4.77
C PRO A 405 -3.86 35.90 -3.49
N ALA A 406 -4.70 36.93 -3.61
CA ALA A 406 -5.32 37.59 -2.47
C ALA A 406 -6.34 36.67 -1.78
N THR A 407 -7.18 36.01 -2.57
CA THR A 407 -8.14 35.00 -2.09
C THR A 407 -7.44 33.83 -1.39
N VAL A 408 -6.35 33.33 -1.99
CA VAL A 408 -5.54 32.26 -1.40
C VAL A 408 -4.96 32.67 -0.05
N ARG A 409 -4.38 33.88 0.05
CA ARG A 409 -3.86 34.40 1.34
C ARG A 409 -4.95 34.56 2.39
N ALA A 410 -6.16 34.97 2.01
CA ALA A 410 -7.29 35.05 2.91
C ALA A 410 -7.69 33.65 3.43
N ALA A 411 -7.82 32.66 2.54
CA ALA A 411 -8.13 31.29 2.91
C ALA A 411 -7.03 30.63 3.75
N GLN A 412 -5.75 30.97 3.53
CA GLN A 412 -4.64 30.48 4.36
C GLN A 412 -4.77 30.86 5.85
N ALA A 413 -5.41 31.99 6.17
CA ALA A 413 -5.61 32.43 7.55
C ALA A 413 -6.65 31.57 8.31
N GLU A 414 -7.45 30.78 7.59
CA GLU A 414 -8.54 30.00 8.17
C GLU A 414 -8.11 28.61 8.67
N PHE A 415 -6.91 28.16 8.32
CA PHE A 415 -6.38 26.85 8.75
C PHE A 415 -6.37 26.63 10.26
N ASP A 416 -6.18 27.70 11.05
CA ASP A 416 -6.15 27.63 12.52
C ASP A 416 -7.52 27.29 13.13
N LYS A 417 -8.60 27.60 12.40
CA LYS A 417 -9.97 27.26 12.81
C LYS A 417 -10.30 25.80 12.51
N ASP A 418 -9.66 25.23 11.49
CA ASP A 418 -9.86 23.84 11.10
C ASP A 418 -8.95 22.87 11.88
N PHE A 419 -7.72 23.25 12.20
CA PHE A 419 -6.72 22.32 12.75
C PHE A 419 -5.92 22.87 13.94
N THR A 420 -5.66 21.99 14.90
CA THR A 420 -4.71 22.21 16.01
C THR A 420 -3.80 20.98 16.08
N PRO A 421 -2.78 20.87 15.21
CA PRO A 421 -1.98 19.67 15.08
C PRO A 421 -1.11 19.42 16.32
N MET A 422 -0.75 18.16 16.55
CA MET A 422 0.19 17.78 17.61
C MET A 422 1.65 17.94 17.18
N SER A 423 2.56 17.98 18.16
CA SER A 423 4.00 17.81 17.92
C SER A 423 4.41 16.38 18.21
N ASP A 424 5.28 15.81 17.38
CA ASP A 424 5.88 14.49 17.60
C ASP A 424 7.30 14.43 17.02
N MET A 425 7.89 13.23 17.03
CA MET A 425 9.19 12.97 16.43
C MET A 425 9.23 13.25 14.92
N ARG A 426 8.09 13.26 14.21
CA ARG A 426 7.99 13.54 12.77
C ARG A 426 8.04 15.03 12.49
N ALA A 427 7.27 15.83 13.21
CA ALA A 427 7.21 17.28 13.03
C ALA A 427 6.57 17.99 14.23
N SER A 428 6.97 19.24 14.44
CA SER A 428 6.29 20.14 15.38
C SER A 428 4.90 20.56 14.86
N ALA A 429 3.99 20.88 15.77
CA ALA A 429 2.66 21.42 15.47
C ALA A 429 2.75 22.67 14.58
N ARG A 430 3.68 23.58 14.91
CA ARG A 430 3.93 24.80 14.12
C ARG A 430 4.31 24.45 12.67
N TYR A 431 5.25 23.52 12.49
CA TYR A 431 5.68 23.10 11.15
C TYR A 431 4.54 22.46 10.36
N ARG A 432 3.71 21.63 10.99
CA ARG A 432 2.53 21.01 10.35
C ARG A 432 1.55 22.06 9.85
N LEU A 433 1.21 23.04 10.69
CA LEU A 433 0.25 24.10 10.38
C LEU A 433 0.78 25.07 9.30
N GLU A 434 2.04 25.48 9.41
CA GLU A 434 2.71 26.30 8.40
C GLU A 434 2.78 25.59 7.04
N THR A 435 3.07 24.28 7.06
CA THR A 435 3.05 23.45 5.85
C THR A 435 1.65 23.42 5.23
N ALA A 436 0.59 23.15 6.01
CA ALA A 436 -0.77 23.08 5.46
C ALA A 436 -1.16 24.36 4.70
N ARG A 437 -0.79 25.54 5.24
CA ARG A 437 -0.98 26.84 4.57
C ARG A 437 -0.16 26.92 3.29
N ASN A 438 1.12 26.55 3.33
CA ASN A 438 2.01 26.60 2.16
C ASN A 438 1.59 25.63 1.05
N LEU A 439 0.96 24.50 1.39
CA LEU A 439 0.41 23.57 0.40
C LEU A 439 -0.76 24.18 -0.39
N LEU A 440 -1.57 25.04 0.22
CA LEU A 440 -2.59 25.79 -0.53
C LEU A 440 -1.97 26.78 -1.52
N ALA A 441 -0.87 27.45 -1.14
CA ALA A 441 -0.12 28.30 -2.07
C ALA A 441 0.54 27.49 -3.18
N ARG A 442 1.10 26.31 -2.87
CA ARG A 442 1.64 25.36 -3.85
C ARG A 442 0.56 24.95 -4.85
N TYR A 443 -0.63 24.59 -4.36
CA TYR A 443 -1.77 24.23 -5.20
C TYR A 443 -2.15 25.36 -6.16
N TYR A 444 -2.21 26.60 -5.66
CA TYR A 444 -2.46 27.76 -6.50
C TYR A 444 -1.40 27.95 -7.59
N ALA A 445 -0.12 27.89 -7.23
CA ALA A 445 0.97 28.04 -8.20
C ALA A 445 0.92 26.94 -9.27
N GLU A 446 0.71 25.69 -8.86
CA GLU A 446 0.65 24.54 -9.77
C GLU A 446 -0.52 24.62 -10.77
N LEU A 447 -1.72 25.00 -10.31
CA LEU A 447 -2.86 25.20 -11.21
C LEU A 447 -2.68 26.38 -12.18
N ASN A 448 -1.79 27.32 -11.88
CA ASN A 448 -1.43 28.43 -12.77
C ASN A 448 -0.21 28.12 -13.66
N GLY A 449 0.28 26.88 -13.65
CA GLY A 449 1.34 26.41 -14.55
C GLY A 449 2.76 26.59 -14.02
N ASP A 450 2.94 26.98 -12.75
CA ASP A 450 4.26 27.07 -12.14
C ASP A 450 4.83 25.67 -11.85
N THR A 451 6.14 25.49 -12.05
CA THR A 451 6.85 24.28 -11.61
C THR A 451 7.07 24.34 -10.10
N VAL A 452 6.44 23.43 -9.36
CA VAL A 452 6.42 23.46 -7.87
C VAL A 452 7.03 22.23 -7.20
N SER A 453 7.39 21.20 -7.98
CA SER A 453 7.88 19.93 -7.45
C SER A 453 9.38 19.83 -7.53
N VAL A 454 10.05 19.65 -6.38
CA VAL A 454 11.48 19.34 -6.34
C VAL A 454 11.82 18.01 -7.02
N LEU A 455 10.86 17.08 -7.11
CA LEU A 455 11.06 15.77 -7.74
C LEU A 455 11.01 15.83 -9.27
N GLU A 456 10.59 16.96 -9.85
CA GLU A 456 10.57 17.19 -11.31
C GLU A 456 11.81 17.94 -11.80
N VAL A 457 12.68 18.36 -10.88
CA VAL A 457 13.93 19.05 -11.25
C VAL A 457 14.91 18.03 -11.82
N VAL A 458 15.21 18.17 -13.12
CA VAL A 458 16.28 17.43 -13.78
C VAL A 458 17.60 18.16 -13.54
N LEU A 459 18.58 17.47 -12.95
CA LEU A 459 19.92 18.00 -12.65
C LEU A 459 20.89 17.85 -13.83
#